data_AF-A0A2G8RAQ0-F1
#
_entry.id   AF-A0A2G8RAQ0-F1
#
_cell.length_a   1.000
_cell.length_b   1.000
_cell.length_c   1.000
_cell.angle_alpha   90.00
_cell.angle_beta   90.00
_cell.angle_gamma   90.00
#
_symmetry.space_group_name_H-M   'P 1'
#
loop_
_entity.id
_entity.type
_entity.pdbx_description
1 polymer ?
#
loop_
_entity_poly.entity_id
_entity_poly.type
_entity_poly.pdbx_seq_one_letter_code
_entity_poly.pdbx_strand_id
1 'polypeptide(L)' 'MAQDRNKAQQSQVIDENLKRVYQDMLDEKVPDRFLDLLSQLKNQQGDGNHGDTK' A
#
# COMPACT_ATOMS: atom_id res chain seq x y z
N MET A 1 -14.32 34.50 -7.42
CA MET A 1 -15.18 34.18 -6.25
C MET A 1 -16.21 33.06 -6.48
N ALA A 2 -16.90 32.95 -7.63
CA ALA A 2 -17.80 31.81 -7.89
C ALA A 2 -17.06 30.56 -8.42
N GLN A 3 -16.04 30.78 -9.26
CA GLN A 3 -15.20 29.74 -9.86
C GLN A 3 -14.34 29.02 -8.81
N ASP A 4 -13.82 29.75 -7.83
CA ASP A 4 -13.01 29.20 -6.73
C ASP A 4 -13.80 28.23 -5.84
N ARG A 5 -15.08 28.52 -5.60
CA ARG A 5 -15.98 27.65 -4.83
C ARG A 5 -16.27 26.34 -5.56
N ASN A 6 -16.45 26.41 -6.88
CA ASN A 6 -16.69 25.22 -7.69
C ASN A 6 -15.45 24.32 -7.75
N LYS A 7 -14.25 24.91 -7.82
CA LYS A 7 -12.98 24.20 -7.77
C LYS A 7 -12.75 23.53 -6.40
N ALA A 8 -13.10 24.21 -5.31
CA ALA A 8 -13.02 23.65 -3.96
C ALA A 8 -13.98 22.46 -3.77
N GLN A 9 -15.22 22.58 -4.26
CA GLN A 9 -16.18 21.47 -4.24
C GLN A 9 -15.69 20.27 -5.07
N GLN A 10 -15.11 20.53 -6.25
CA GLN A 10 -14.56 19.48 -7.09
C GLN A 10 -13.37 18.77 -6.43
N SER A 11 -12.46 19.49 -5.78
CA SER A 11 -11.36 18.88 -5.01
C SER A 11 -11.87 18.03 -3.84
N GLN A 12 -12.89 18.48 -3.13
CA GLN A 12 -13.48 17.70 -2.03
C GLN A 12 -14.07 16.37 -2.52
N VAL A 13 -14.78 16.38 -3.65
CA VAL A 13 -15.34 15.16 -4.25
C VAL A 13 -14.23 14.22 -4.72
N ILE A 14 -13.14 14.74 -5.27
CA ILE A 14 -11.98 13.92 -5.67
C ILE A 14 -11.36 13.26 -4.43
N ASP A 15 -11.14 14.03 -3.37
CA ASP A 15 -10.55 13.52 -2.12
C ASP A 15 -11.42 12.45 -1.46
N GLU A 16 -12.75 12.63 -1.45
CA GLU A 16 -13.71 11.65 -0.92
C GLU A 16 -13.68 10.34 -1.71
N ASN A 17 -13.63 10.41 -3.04
CA ASN A 17 -13.55 9.23 -3.89
C ASN A 17 -12.22 8.47 -3.68
N LEU A 18 -11.09 9.18 -3.59
CA LEU A 18 -9.80 8.57 -3.33
C LEU A 18 -9.78 7.87 -1.97
N LYS A 19 -10.26 8.54 -0.91
CA LYS A 19 -10.36 7.93 0.43
C LYS A 19 -11.18 6.65 0.40
N ARG A 20 -12.32 6.65 -0.28
CA ARG A 20 -13.19 5.47 -0.39
C ARG A 20 -12.48 4.30 -1.07
N VAL A 21 -11.83 4.54 -2.20
CA VAL A 21 -11.08 3.50 -2.93
C VAL A 21 -9.96 2.91 -2.06
N TYR A 22 -9.17 3.77 -1.39
CA TYR A 22 -8.11 3.28 -0.51
C TYR A 22 -8.65 2.55 0.72
N GLN A 23 -9.79 2.98 1.27
CA GLN A 23 -10.45 2.29 2.38
C GLN A 23 -10.92 0.88 1.95
N ASP A 24 -11.56 0.79 0.78
CA ASP A 24 -12.01 -0.48 0.21
C ASP A 24 -10.83 -1.43 -0.07
N MET A 25 -9.68 -0.90 -0.53
CA MET A 25 -8.45 -1.67 -0.73
C MET A 25 -7.79 -2.14 0.59
N LEU A 26 -7.95 -1.39 1.69
CA LEU A 26 -7.42 -1.77 3.00
C LEU A 26 -8.21 -2.92 3.65
N ASP A 27 -9.51 -3.00 3.35
CA ASP A 27 -10.38 -4.08 3.81
C ASP A 27 -10.17 -5.38 3.00
N GLU A 28 -9.53 -5.28 1.83
CA GLU A 28 -9.15 -6.44 1.03
C GLU A 28 -7.97 -7.18 1.67
N LYS A 29 -8.08 -8.51 1.79
CA LYS A 29 -7.01 -9.33 2.36
C LYS A 29 -5.76 -9.20 1.49
N VAL A 30 -4.62 -8.90 2.13
CA VAL A 30 -3.31 -8.89 1.46
C VAL A 30 -3.12 -10.24 0.75
N PRO A 31 -2.84 -10.27 -0.57
CA PRO A 31 -2.69 -11.53 -1.28
C PRO A 31 -1.57 -12.40 -0.70
N ASP A 32 -1.80 -13.71 -0.65
CA ASP A 32 -0.87 -14.70 -0.06
C ASP A 32 0.54 -14.61 -0.66
N ARG A 33 0.64 -14.26 -1.96
CA ARG A 33 1.91 -14.02 -2.66
C ARG A 33 2.78 -12.94 -2.02
N PHE A 34 2.20 -11.88 -1.46
CA PHE A 34 2.96 -10.85 -0.76
C PHE A 34 3.47 -11.34 0.58
N LEU A 35 2.65 -12.10 1.32
CA LEU A 35 3.05 -12.74 2.57
C LEU A 35 4.16 -13.76 2.35
N ASP A 36 4.10 -14.53 1.27
CA ASP A 36 5.15 -15.45 0.84
C ASP A 36 6.46 -14.71 0.54
N LEU A 37 6.41 -13.60 -0.19
CA LEU A 37 7.58 -12.79 -0.50
C LEU A 37 8.20 -12.14 0.74
N LEU A 38 7.37 -11.63 1.66
CA LEU A 38 7.82 -11.11 2.95
C LEU A 38 8.49 -12.21 3.80
N SER A 39 7.93 -13.43 3.76
CA SER A 39 8.51 -14.59 4.44
C SER A 39 9.84 -14.99 3.82
N GLN A 40 9.95 -15.02 2.49
CA GLN A 40 11.22 -15.27 1.79
C GLN A 40 12.28 -14.23 2.15
N LEU A 41 11.91 -12.95 2.19
CA LEU A 41 12.83 -11.86 2.52
C LEU A 41 13.29 -11.92 3.99
N LYS A 42 12.38 -12.22 4.92
CA LYS A 42 12.71 -12.44 6.34
C LYS A 42 13.67 -13.62 6.52
N ASN A 43 13.44 -14.71 5.78
CA ASN A 43 14.31 -15.89 5.83
C ASN A 43 15.70 -15.58 5.25
N GLN A 44 15.79 -14.86 4.13
CA GLN A 44 17.06 -14.39 3.58
C GLN A 44 17.84 -13.47 4.54
N GLN A 45 17.14 -12.62 5.30
CA GLN A 45 17.77 -11.77 6.31
C GLN A 45 18.27 -12.58 7.52
N GLY A 46 17.57 -13.66 7.89
CA GLY A 46 17.95 -14.59 8.96
C GLY A 46 19.08 -15.55 8.57
N ASP A 47 19.20 -15.89 7.29
CA ASP A 47 20.24 -16.76 6.72
C ASP A 47 21.50 -16.00 6.23
N GLY A 48 21.65 -14.72 6.62
CA GLY A 48 22.89 -13.95 6.47
C GLY A 48 24.09 -14.47 7.28
N ASN A 49 24.04 -15.70 7.79
CA ASN A 49 25.16 -16.37 8.47
C ASN A 49 25.43 -17.81 7.96
N HIS A 50 24.92 -18.22 6.80
CA HIS A 50 25.36 -19.47 6.17
C HIS A 50 26.68 -19.28 5.39
N GLY A 51 27.76 -19.17 6.17
CA GLY A 51 29.01 -19.92 5.98
C GLY A 51 29.93 -19.52 4.84
N ASP A 52 30.94 -18.72 5.18
CA ASP A 52 32.32 -19.04 4.84
C ASP A 52 32.58 -20.56 4.91
N THR A 53 32.77 -21.22 3.78
CA THR A 53 33.78 -22.28 3.55
C THR A 53 33.63 -22.90 2.16
N LYS A 54 34.40 -22.39 1.20
CA LYS A 54 35.25 -23.24 0.35
C LYS A 54 36.44 -22.46 -0.16
#